data_AF-A0A1K2IWH4-F1
#
_entry.id   AF-A0A1K2IWH4-F1
#
_cell.length_a   1.000
_cell.length_b   1.000
_cell.length_c   1.000
_cell.angle_alpha   90.00
_cell.angle_beta   90.00
_cell.angle_gamma   90.00
#
_symmetry.space_group_name_H-M   'P 1'
#
loop_
_entity.id
_entity.type
_entity.pdbx_description
1 polymer ?
#
loop_
_entity_poly.entity_id
_entity_poly.type
_entity_poly.pdbx_seq_one_letter_code
_entity_poly.pdbx_strand_id
1 'polypeptide(L)'
;MDLDNQSLYIILGGIGQIILWLFYKILRNTKIFLIVLILAILLALLGYLNISRESLKMPNGNAATWAFLPLFFMIYYWILRNLFLIIFGNEPLMTGYMQSSWEQGEYRKLHMGDAIFTVLTLVLPFLTTLLF
;
A
#
# COMPACT_ATOMS: atom_id res chain seq x y z
N MET A 1 -1.96 -3.70 26.10
CA MET A 1 -1.12 -3.23 24.99
C MET A 1 -0.92 -1.76 25.20
N ASP A 2 0.32 -1.31 25.33
CA ASP A 2 0.62 0.09 25.59
C ASP A 2 0.37 0.91 24.31
N LEU A 3 -0.71 1.71 24.32
CA LEU A 3 -1.11 2.54 23.20
C LEU A 3 -0.31 3.85 23.10
N ASP A 4 0.55 4.14 24.10
CA ASP A 4 1.45 5.29 24.13
C ASP A 4 2.86 4.96 23.60
N ASN A 5 2.98 3.90 22.80
CA ASN A 5 4.25 3.48 22.22
C ASN A 5 4.30 3.79 20.72
N GLN A 6 5.20 4.68 20.31
CA GLN A 6 5.42 5.03 18.89
C GLN A 6 5.73 3.82 18.02
N SER A 7 6.56 2.91 18.53
CA SER A 7 6.98 1.70 17.81
C SER A 7 5.79 0.84 17.42
N LEU A 8 4.71 0.86 18.20
CA LEU A 8 3.52 0.08 17.89
C LEU A 8 2.91 0.48 16.54
N TYR A 9 2.67 1.78 16.34
CA TYR A 9 2.00 2.28 15.14
C TYR A 9 2.90 2.15 13.92
N ILE A 10 4.20 2.40 14.09
CA ILE A 10 5.20 2.23 13.03
C ILE A 10 5.27 0.76 12.60
N ILE A 11 5.28 -0.18 13.54
CA ILE A 11 5.31 -1.62 13.24
C ILE A 11 4.00 -2.05 12.58
N LEU A 12 2.84 -1.74 13.16
CA LEU A 12 1.55 -2.15 12.59
C LEU A 12 1.33 -1.57 11.19
N GLY A 13 1.62 -0.28 11.01
CA GLY A 13 1.48 0.40 9.74
C GLY A 13 2.52 -0.03 8.71
N GLY A 14 3.80 0.06 9.07
CA GLY A 14 4.94 -0.23 8.18
C GLY A 14 5.05 -1.71 7.83
N ILE A 15 4.98 -2.62 8.80
CA ILE A 15 5.00 -4.07 8.49
C ILE A 15 3.71 -4.46 7.76
N GLY A 16 2.55 -3.92 8.17
CA GLY A 16 1.29 -4.14 7.46
C GLY A 16 1.38 -3.76 5.99
N GLN A 17 1.97 -2.59 5.69
CA GLN A 17 2.23 -2.12 4.34
C GLN A 17 3.12 -3.08 3.53
N ILE A 18 4.24 -3.52 4.10
CA ILE A 18 5.17 -4.45 3.42
C ILE A 18 4.51 -5.81 3.18
N ILE A 19 3.76 -6.34 4.15
CA ILE A 19 3.02 -7.59 3.98
C ILE A 19 2.01 -7.46 2.85
N LEU A 20 1.23 -6.38 2.82
CA LEU A 20 0.24 -6.16 1.76
C LEU A 20 0.90 -6.06 0.39
N TRP A 21 2.03 -5.37 0.29
CA TRP A 21 2.77 -5.24 -0.96
C TRP A 21 3.36 -6.58 -1.43
N LEU A 22 3.95 -7.39 -0.53
CA LEU A 22 4.49 -8.71 -0.89
C LEU A 22 3.40 -9.73 -1.26
N PHE A 23 2.25 -9.68 -0.58
CA PHE A 23 1.14 -10.62 -0.77
C PHE A 23 0.01 -10.07 -1.64
N TYR A 24 0.29 -9.03 -2.43
CA TYR A 24 -0.72 -8.30 -3.21
C TYR A 24 -1.56 -9.22 -4.13
N LYS A 25 -0.98 -10.32 -4.65
CA LYS A 25 -1.66 -11.27 -5.55
C LYS A 25 -2.91 -11.88 -4.91
N ILE A 26 -2.91 -12.08 -3.59
CA ILE A 26 -4.04 -12.65 -2.85
C ILE A 26 -5.24 -11.67 -2.88
N LEU A 27 -4.97 -10.37 -2.97
CA LEU A 27 -5.98 -9.31 -3.02
C LEU A 27 -6.75 -9.26 -4.35
N ARG A 28 -6.40 -10.09 -5.34
CA ARG A 28 -7.24 -10.30 -6.54
C ARG A 28 -8.57 -10.97 -6.21
N ASN A 29 -8.62 -11.72 -5.10
CA ASN A 29 -9.87 -12.29 -4.62
C ASN A 29 -10.70 -11.21 -3.91
N THR A 30 -11.89 -10.90 -4.44
CA THR A 30 -12.77 -9.85 -3.91
C THR A 30 -13.13 -10.04 -2.44
N LYS A 31 -13.36 -11.29 -1.99
CA LYS A 31 -13.68 -11.56 -0.58
C LYS A 31 -12.50 -11.23 0.32
N ILE A 32 -11.29 -11.65 -0.07
CA ILE A 32 -10.07 -11.36 0.70
C ILE A 32 -9.80 -9.86 0.69
N PHE A 33 -9.92 -9.19 -0.46
CA PHE A 33 -9.78 -7.75 -0.57
C PHE A 33 -10.70 -7.01 0.40
N LEU A 34 -11.99 -7.36 0.46
CA LEU A 34 -12.95 -6.70 1.36
C LEU A 34 -12.63 -6.94 2.83
N ILE A 35 -12.25 -8.17 3.21
CA ILE A 35 -11.85 -8.48 4.60
C ILE A 35 -10.63 -7.64 4.99
N VAL A 36 -9.60 -7.62 4.13
CA VAL A 36 -8.37 -6.85 4.37
C VAL A 36 -8.65 -5.34 4.40
N LEU A 37 -9.55 -4.84 3.54
CA LEU A 37 -9.95 -3.44 3.53
C LEU A 37 -10.60 -3.04 4.85
N ILE A 38 -11.51 -3.86 5.39
CA ILE A 38 -12.13 -3.61 6.69
C ILE A 38 -11.05 -3.57 7.79
N LEU A 39 -10.12 -4.52 7.81
CA LEU A 39 -9.01 -4.53 8.76
C LEU A 39 -8.12 -3.27 8.63
N ALA A 40 -7.82 -2.83 7.41
CA ALA A 40 -7.05 -1.63 7.16
C ALA A 40 -7.79 -0.35 7.62
N ILE A 41 -9.11 -0.28 7.44
CA ILE A 41 -9.94 0.81 7.95
C ILE A 41 -9.90 0.84 9.49
N LEU A 42 -10.00 -0.33 10.15
CA LEU A 42 -9.93 -0.41 11.61
C LEU A 42 -8.56 0.04 12.15
N LEU A 43 -7.46 -0.33 11.47
CA LEU A 43 -6.11 0.15 11.81
C LEU A 43 -5.98 1.67 11.62
N ALA A 44 -6.49 2.21 10.51
CA ALA A 44 -6.47 3.65 10.27
C ALA A 44 -7.31 4.41 11.31
N LEU A 45 -8.47 3.87 11.70
CA LEU A 45 -9.30 4.43 12.77
C LEU A 45 -8.56 4.44 14.11
N LEU A 46 -7.81 3.37 14.43
CA LEU A 46 -6.95 3.34 15.61
C LEU A 46 -5.90 4.46 15.57
N GLY A 47 -5.25 4.69 14.43
CA GLY A 47 -4.33 5.82 14.25
C GLY A 47 -5.03 7.17 14.47
N TYR A 48 -6.16 7.38 13.80
CA TYR A 48 -6.94 8.61 13.88
C TYR A 48 -7.33 8.96 15.33
N LEU A 49 -7.85 7.98 16.08
CA LEU A 49 -8.29 8.21 17.47
C LEU A 49 -7.15 8.54 18.44
N ASN A 50 -5.90 8.24 18.08
CA ASN A 50 -4.73 8.46 18.93
C ASN A 50 -3.80 9.57 18.44
N ILE A 51 -4.13 10.24 17.31
CA ILE A 51 -3.25 11.23 16.68
C ILE A 51 -2.98 12.47 17.55
N SER A 52 -3.85 12.81 18.49
CA SER A 52 -3.67 13.96 19.39
C SER A 52 -2.74 13.68 20.57
N ARG A 53 -2.31 12.43 20.78
CA ARG A 53 -1.44 12.06 21.90
C ARG A 53 -0.05 12.63 21.74
N GLU A 54 0.45 13.27 22.81
CA GLU A 54 1.78 13.87 22.81
C GLU A 54 2.91 12.85 22.76
N SER A 55 2.70 11.69 23.39
CA SER A 55 3.60 10.53 23.36
C SER A 55 3.91 10.05 21.94
N LEU A 56 3.02 10.31 20.97
CA LEU A 56 3.14 9.84 19.60
C LEU A 56 3.76 10.88 18.64
N LYS A 57 4.08 12.08 19.12
CA LYS A 57 4.74 13.12 18.30
C LYS A 57 6.18 12.69 17.95
N MET A 58 6.53 12.84 16.68
CA MET A 58 7.86 12.56 16.12
C MET A 58 8.43 13.83 15.45
N PRO A 59 9.75 13.91 15.20
CA PRO A 59 10.35 15.09 14.57
C PRO A 59 9.72 15.50 13.24
N ASN A 60 9.24 14.52 12.46
CA ASN A 60 8.67 14.73 11.12
C ASN A 60 7.21 14.24 11.01
N GLY A 61 6.42 14.38 12.09
CA GLY A 61 5.00 14.03 12.07
C GLY A 61 4.56 13.30 13.33
N ASN A 62 3.66 12.33 13.20
CA ASN A 62 3.12 11.59 14.32
C ASN A 62 3.14 10.08 14.03
N ALA A 63 3.59 9.27 14.98
CA ALA A 63 3.64 7.81 14.82
C ALA A 63 2.27 7.21 14.44
N ALA A 64 1.18 7.79 14.94
CA ALA A 64 -0.18 7.35 14.65
C ALA A 64 -0.55 7.43 13.15
N THR A 65 0.09 8.30 12.35
CA THR A 65 -0.18 8.41 10.92
C THR A 65 0.30 7.19 10.13
N TRP A 66 1.25 6.41 10.68
CA TRP A 66 1.72 5.18 10.05
C TRP A 66 0.62 4.12 9.94
N ALA A 67 -0.35 4.12 10.87
CA ALA A 67 -1.46 3.19 10.85
C ALA A 67 -2.39 3.36 9.62
N PHE A 68 -2.27 4.47 8.89
CA PHE A 68 -3.00 4.72 7.65
C PHE A 68 -2.35 4.08 6.42
N LEU A 69 -1.06 3.70 6.48
CA LEU A 69 -0.34 3.14 5.33
C LEU A 69 -1.07 1.93 4.70
N PRO A 70 -1.52 0.92 5.47
CA PRO A 70 -2.24 -0.21 4.89
C PRO A 70 -3.52 0.20 4.16
N LEU A 71 -4.26 1.19 4.69
CA LEU A 71 -5.49 1.67 4.07
C LEU A 71 -5.19 2.39 2.74
N PHE A 72 -4.18 3.26 2.73
CA PHE A 72 -3.77 3.95 1.51
C PHE A 72 -3.27 2.97 0.46
N PHE A 73 -2.53 1.92 0.84
CA PHE A 73 -2.18 0.85 -0.10
C PHE A 73 -3.41 0.18 -0.68
N MET A 74 -4.41 -0.18 0.13
CA MET A 74 -5.63 -0.81 -0.39
C MET A 74 -6.36 0.08 -1.40
N ILE A 75 -6.44 1.39 -1.14
CA ILE A 75 -7.03 2.37 -2.04
C ILE A 75 -6.22 2.47 -3.34
N TYR A 76 -4.89 2.69 -3.26
CA TYR A 76 -4.04 2.82 -4.44
C TYR A 76 -3.98 1.53 -5.25
N TYR A 77 -3.85 0.37 -4.58
CA TYR A 77 -3.88 -0.93 -5.24
C TYR A 77 -5.17 -1.11 -6.04
N TRP A 78 -6.33 -0.80 -5.46
CA TRP A 78 -7.60 -0.91 -6.16
C TRP A 78 -7.68 0.02 -7.38
N ILE A 79 -7.36 1.31 -7.20
CA ILE A 79 -7.39 2.29 -8.30
C ILE A 79 -6.44 1.87 -9.42
N LEU A 80 -5.18 1.63 -9.08
CA LEU A 80 -4.13 1.31 -10.04
C LEU A 80 -4.39 -0.03 -10.73
N ARG A 81 -4.93 -1.05 -10.03
CA ARG A 81 -5.25 -2.33 -10.65
C ARG A 81 -6.36 -2.18 -11.68
N ASN A 82 -7.42 -1.44 -11.37
CA ASN A 82 -8.50 -1.21 -12.31
C ASN A 82 -8.02 -0.40 -13.52
N LEU A 83 -7.21 0.64 -13.31
CA LEU A 83 -6.58 1.38 -14.42
C LEU A 83 -5.70 0.47 -15.28
N PHE A 84 -4.90 -0.39 -14.65
CA PHE A 84 -4.03 -1.33 -15.35
C PHE A 84 -4.86 -2.33 -16.20
N LEU A 85 -5.94 -2.87 -15.65
CA LEU A 85 -6.86 -3.76 -16.38
C LEU A 85 -7.53 -3.06 -17.56
N ILE A 86 -7.94 -1.79 -17.41
CA ILE A 86 -8.55 -1.00 -18.49
C ILE A 86 -7.55 -0.74 -19.63
N ILE A 87 -6.29 -0.41 -19.30
CA ILE A 87 -5.28 -0.02 -20.29
C ILE A 87 -4.69 -1.25 -20.99
N PHE A 88 -4.40 -2.33 -20.25
CA PHE A 88 -3.63 -3.47 -20.74
C PHE A 88 -4.42 -4.76 -20.89
N GLY A 89 -5.65 -4.84 -20.36
CA GLY A 89 -6.48 -6.05 -20.38
C GLY A 89 -5.91 -7.24 -19.58
N ASN A 90 -4.87 -7.01 -18.78
CA ASN A 90 -4.12 -8.03 -18.05
C ASN A 90 -4.00 -7.67 -16.57
N GLU A 91 -3.73 -8.65 -15.71
CA GLU A 91 -3.42 -8.40 -14.30
C GLU A 91 -1.98 -7.93 -14.11
N PRO A 92 -1.71 -7.00 -13.17
CA PRO A 92 -0.34 -6.62 -12.82
C PRO A 92 0.38 -7.77 -12.12
N LEU A 93 1.63 -8.01 -12.51
CA LEU A 93 2.47 -9.11 -12.04
C LEU A 93 3.53 -8.68 -11.04
N MET A 94 3.75 -7.36 -10.89
CA MET A 94 4.85 -6.78 -10.12
C MET A 94 6.20 -7.47 -10.36
N THR A 95 6.41 -7.96 -11.58
CA THR A 95 7.63 -8.65 -12.05
C THR A 95 8.17 -8.01 -13.32
N GLY A 96 7.61 -6.87 -13.72
CA GLY A 96 8.01 -6.13 -14.92
C GLY A 96 9.50 -5.87 -15.02
N TYR A 97 10.26 -5.86 -13.92
CA TYR A 97 11.72 -5.68 -13.92
C TYR A 97 12.53 -6.90 -14.38
N MET A 98 11.93 -8.08 -14.58
CA MET A 98 12.65 -9.25 -15.07
C MET A 98 13.06 -9.04 -16.54
N GLN A 99 14.37 -8.89 -16.79
CA GLN A 99 14.97 -8.42 -18.04
C GLN A 99 14.63 -9.24 -19.29
N SER A 100 14.37 -10.54 -19.16
CA SER A 100 14.28 -11.47 -20.29
C SER A 100 13.10 -11.22 -21.25
N SER A 101 12.10 -10.42 -20.85
CA SER A 101 10.90 -10.16 -21.66
C SER A 101 10.83 -8.75 -22.27
N TRP A 102 11.81 -7.88 -21.98
CA TRP A 102 11.85 -6.48 -22.48
C TRP A 102 12.23 -6.33 -23.95
N GLU A 103 12.77 -7.39 -24.56
CA GLU A 103 13.17 -7.44 -25.96
C GLU A 103 11.98 -7.68 -26.91
N GLN A 104 10.84 -8.13 -26.39
CA GLN A 104 9.63 -8.34 -27.19
C GLN A 104 8.80 -7.05 -27.21
N GLY A 105 8.80 -6.35 -28.36
CA GLY A 105 8.24 -5.01 -28.51
C GLY A 105 6.78 -4.83 -28.09
N GLU A 106 5.92 -5.85 -28.25
CA GLU A 106 4.52 -5.80 -27.80
C GLU A 106 4.38 -5.86 -26.27
N TYR A 107 5.27 -6.57 -25.58
CA TYR A 107 5.22 -6.71 -24.12
C TYR A 107 5.94 -5.57 -23.40
N ARG A 108 6.76 -4.77 -24.09
CA ARG A 108 7.47 -3.62 -23.50
C ARG A 108 6.53 -2.61 -22.83
N LYS A 109 5.37 -2.32 -23.44
CA LYS A 109 4.36 -1.40 -22.85
C LYS A 109 3.75 -1.99 -21.57
N LEU A 110 3.46 -3.30 -21.58
CA LEU A 110 2.94 -4.02 -20.41
C LEU A 110 3.95 -4.04 -19.27
N HIS A 111 5.24 -4.32 -19.56
CA HIS A 111 6.30 -4.32 -18.56
C HIS A 111 6.55 -2.96 -17.93
N MET A 112 6.52 -1.89 -18.74
CA MET A 112 6.64 -0.53 -18.23
C MET A 112 5.44 -0.17 -17.35
N GLY A 113 4.22 -0.55 -17.75
CA GLY A 113 3.03 -0.42 -16.92
C GLY A 113 3.18 -1.14 -15.59
N ASP A 114 3.71 -2.36 -15.60
CA ASP A 114 3.84 -3.21 -14.41
C ASP A 114 4.92 -2.66 -13.45
N ALA A 115 6.01 -2.11 -14.00
CA ALA A 115 7.01 -1.39 -13.23
C ALA A 115 6.42 -0.12 -12.57
N ILE A 116 5.66 0.68 -13.33
CA ILE A 116 4.97 1.87 -12.79
C ILE A 116 3.99 1.45 -11.69
N PHE A 117 3.18 0.43 -11.92
CA PHE A 117 2.25 -0.12 -10.93
C PHE A 117 2.96 -0.53 -9.64
N THR A 118 4.11 -1.22 -9.77
CA THR A 118 4.92 -1.68 -8.64
C THR A 118 5.47 -0.50 -7.82
N VAL A 119 6.04 0.50 -8.49
CA VAL A 119 6.61 1.68 -7.82
C VAL A 119 5.51 2.51 -7.16
N LEU A 120 4.41 2.76 -7.87
CA LEU A 120 3.33 3.60 -7.34
C LEU A 120 2.62 2.95 -6.15
N THR A 121 2.34 1.64 -6.19
CA THR A 121 1.71 0.95 -5.06
C THR A 121 2.62 0.89 -3.84
N LEU A 122 3.94 0.91 -4.02
CA LEU A 122 4.89 0.98 -2.91
C LEU A 122 5.00 2.39 -2.32
N VAL A 123 5.14 3.41 -3.18
CA VAL A 123 5.56 4.77 -2.76
C VAL A 123 4.37 5.67 -2.40
N LEU A 124 3.27 5.62 -3.15
CA LEU A 124 2.13 6.54 -2.93
C LEU A 124 1.56 6.48 -1.51
N PRO A 125 1.40 5.31 -0.85
CA PRO A 125 0.93 5.27 0.53
C PRO A 125 1.77 6.13 1.48
N PHE A 126 3.10 6.10 1.35
CA PHE A 126 4.00 6.91 2.17
C PHE A 126 3.91 8.39 1.83
N LEU A 127 3.87 8.75 0.55
CA LEU A 127 3.74 10.15 0.14
C LEU A 127 2.45 10.77 0.69
N THR A 128 1.35 10.02 0.69
CA THR A 128 0.07 10.49 1.22
C THR A 128 0.10 10.66 2.73
N THR A 129 0.80 9.80 3.47
CA THR A 129 0.99 10.01 4.92
C THR A 129 1.78 11.27 5.27
N LEU A 130 2.64 11.77 4.37
CA LEU A 130 3.39 13.02 4.59
C LEU A 130 2.51 14.28 4.50
N LEU A 131 1.27 14.16 4.00
CA LEU A 131 0.32 15.26 3.92
C LEU A 131 -0.43 15.50 5.24
N PHE A 132 -0.22 14.65 6.25
CA PHE A 132 -0.88 14.67 7.56
C PHE A 132 0.15 14.78 8.70
#